data_AF-A0A1F7N670-F1
#
_entry.id   AF-A0A1F7N670-F1
#
_cell.length_a   1.000
_cell.length_b   1.000
_cell.length_c   1.000
_cell.angle_alpha   90.00
_cell.angle_beta   90.00
_cell.angle_gamma   90.00
#
_symmetry.space_group_name_H-M   'P 1'
#
loop_
_entity.id
_entity.type
_entity.pdbx_description
1 polymer ?
#
loop_
_entity_poly.entity_id
_entity_poly.type
_entity_poly.pdbx_seq_one_letter_code
_entity_poly.pdbx_strand_id
1 'polypeptide(L)' 'MDFVLSLPPALLAGVAVIVAIGLYYGFRTYQRCPHCGALVRRVYRGWLRCHRCGRQYRRGLRFD' A
#
# COMPACT_ATOMS: atom_id res chain seq x y z
N MET A 1 -22.09 -16.66 -1.02
CA MET A 1 -20.69 -16.98 -0.63
C MET A 1 -20.15 -18.15 -1.47
N ASP A 2 -21.07 -18.90 -2.06
CA ASP A 2 -20.88 -20.17 -2.75
C ASP A 2 -20.28 -19.99 -4.15
N PHE A 3 -20.54 -18.86 -4.80
CA PHE A 3 -20.04 -18.56 -6.14
C PHE A 3 -18.51 -18.50 -6.22
N VAL A 4 -17.84 -18.09 -5.14
CA VAL A 4 -16.37 -18.03 -5.08
C VAL A 4 -15.79 -19.45 -5.00
N LEU A 5 -16.42 -20.34 -4.24
CA LEU A 5 -16.01 -21.75 -4.12
C LEU A 5 -16.37 -22.57 -5.38
N SER A 6 -17.34 -22.12 -6.18
CA SER A 6 -17.70 -22.71 -7.46
C SER A 6 -16.72 -22.39 -8.60
N LEU A 7 -15.81 -21.42 -8.42
CA LEU A 7 -14.82 -21.08 -9.43
C LEU A 7 -13.75 -22.18 -9.53
N PRO A 8 -13.22 -22.44 -10.74
CA PRO A 8 -12.12 -23.38 -10.91
C PRO A 8 -10.95 -23.02 -9.97
N PRO A 9 -10.35 -24.00 -9.25
CA PRO A 9 -9.26 -23.73 -8.32
C PRO A 9 -8.09 -22.94 -8.94
N ALA A 10 -7.80 -23.18 -10.23
CA ALA A 10 -6.78 -22.44 -10.97
C ALA A 10 -7.10 -20.95 -11.13
N LEU A 11 -8.38 -20.59 -11.32
CA LEU A 11 -8.81 -19.20 -11.45
C LEU A 11 -8.69 -18.48 -10.10
N LEU A 12 -9.12 -19.12 -9.02
CA LEU A 12 -8.96 -18.60 -7.66
C LEU A 12 -7.48 -18.38 -7.32
N ALA A 13 -6.62 -19.35 -7.65
CA ALA A 13 -5.18 -19.21 -7.47
C ALA A 13 -4.61 -18.04 -8.28
N GLY A 14 -5.02 -17.88 -9.54
CA GLY A 14 -4.61 -16.77 -10.38
C GLY A 14 -4.99 -15.41 -9.80
N VAL A 15 -6.25 -15.26 -9.34
CA VAL A 15 -6.72 -14.02 -8.69
C VAL A 15 -5.94 -13.74 -7.41
N ALA A 16 -5.73 -14.76 -6.57
CA ALA A 16 -4.98 -14.62 -5.32
C ALA A 16 -3.54 -14.14 -5.59
N VAL A 17 -2.87 -14.68 -6.60
CA VAL A 17 -1.53 -14.25 -7.01
C VAL A 17 -1.52 -12.79 -7.46
N ILE A 18 -2.46 -12.37 -8.31
CA ILE A 18 -2.56 -10.98 -8.77
C ILE A 18 -2.78 -10.03 -7.59
N VAL A 19 -3.69 -10.37 -6.68
CA VAL A 19 -3.95 -9.58 -5.47
C VAL A 19 -2.71 -9.50 -4.58
N ALA A 20 -2.03 -10.62 -4.34
CA ALA A 20 -0.81 -10.66 -3.53
C ALA A 20 0.30 -9.77 -4.13
N ILE A 21 0.50 -9.85 -5.44
CA ILE A 21 1.46 -9.02 -6.17
C ILE A 21 1.08 -7.53 -6.05
N GLY A 22 -0.19 -7.19 -6.29
CA GLY A 22 -0.69 -5.81 -6.17
C GLY A 22 -0.50 -5.24 -4.77
N LEU A 23 -0.81 -6.02 -3.73
CA LEU A 23 -0.57 -5.64 -2.35
C LEU A 23 0.91 -5.46 -2.05
N TYR A 24 1.76 -6.40 -2.48
CA TYR A 24 3.21 -6.32 -2.28
C TYR A 24 3.80 -5.02 -2.87
N TYR A 25 3.49 -4.72 -4.13
CA TYR A 25 3.94 -3.48 -4.76
C TYR A 25 3.29 -2.23 -4.14
N GLY A 26 2.03 -2.32 -3.71
CA GLY A 26 1.34 -1.26 -2.99
C GLY A 26 2.04 -0.88 -1.69
N PHE A 27 2.35 -1.87 -0.83
CA PHE A 27 3.07 -1.64 0.43
C PHE A 27 4.51 -1.15 0.25
N ARG A 28 5.15 -1.52 -0.87
CA ARG A 28 6.47 -1.01 -1.25
C ARG A 28 6.39 0.43 -1.75
N THR A 29 5.37 0.79 -2.51
CA THR A 29 5.28 2.10 -3.18
C THR A 29 4.64 3.17 -2.31
N TYR A 30 3.75 2.79 -1.40
CA TYR A 30 3.01 3.71 -0.56
C TYR A 30 3.31 3.49 0.93
N GLN A 31 3.14 4.54 1.70
CA GLN A 31 3.18 4.53 3.16
C GLN A 31 2.09 5.46 3.70
N ARG A 32 1.74 5.33 4.98
CA ARG A 32 0.90 6.34 5.64
C ARG A 32 1.76 7.52 6.06
N CYS A 33 1.21 8.73 5.93
CA CYS A 33 1.84 9.94 6.44
C CYS A 33 1.90 9.83 7.97
N PRO A 34 3.08 10.00 8.60
CA PRO A 34 3.23 9.90 10.05
C PRO A 34 2.48 10.99 10.81
N HIS A 35 2.01 12.03 10.12
CA HIS A 35 1.38 13.20 10.74
C HIS A 35 -0.15 13.22 10.69
N CYS A 36 -0.74 12.54 9.71
CA CYS A 36 -2.19 12.61 9.45
C CYS A 36 -2.79 11.30 8.94
N GLY A 37 -1.98 10.24 8.77
CA GLY A 37 -2.43 8.92 8.32
C GLY A 37 -2.78 8.82 6.82
N ALA A 38 -2.72 9.92 6.06
CA ALA A 38 -3.02 9.90 4.62
C ALA A 38 -2.10 8.93 3.86
N LEU A 39 -2.62 8.22 2.88
CA LEU A 39 -1.81 7.37 2.00
C LEU A 39 -0.96 8.27 1.08
N VAL A 40 0.36 8.16 1.21
CA VAL A 40 1.34 8.97 0.47
C VAL A 40 2.40 8.06 -0.15
N ARG A 41 3.17 8.58 -1.11
CA ARG A 41 4.26 7.82 -1.73
C ARG A 41 5.36 7.53 -0.71
N ARG A 42 5.93 6.33 -0.74
CA ARG A 42 7.03 5.95 0.13
C ARG A 42 8.28 6.74 -0.25
N VAL A 43 8.93 7.35 0.75
CA VAL A 43 10.20 8.05 0.56
C VAL A 43 11.33 7.04 0.55
N TYR A 44 12.13 6.99 -0.51
CA TYR A 44 13.34 6.15 -0.58
C TYR A 44 14.60 6.92 -0.20
N ARG A 45 14.70 8.19 -0.60
CA ARG A 45 15.80 9.13 -0.30
C ARG A 45 15.22 10.54 -0.10
N GLY A 46 15.87 11.33 0.75
CA GLY A 46 15.49 12.72 1.00
C GLY A 46 14.17 12.89 1.77
N TRP A 47 13.40 13.91 1.36
CA TRP A 47 12.17 14.33 2.01
C TRP A 47 11.07 14.52 0.95
N LEU A 48 9.83 14.19 1.32
CA LEU A 48 8.63 14.53 0.55
C LEU A 48 7.68 15.34 1.42
N ARG A 49 6.75 16.06 0.78
CA ARG A 49 5.70 16.83 1.45
C ARG A 49 4.36 16.13 1.28
N CYS A 50 3.60 15.99 2.37
CA CYS A 50 2.26 15.42 2.30
C CYS A 50 1.31 16.46 1.69
N HIS A 51 0.62 16.11 0.60
CA HIS A 51 -0.36 17.01 -0.03
C HIS A 51 -1.56 17.32 0.88
N ARG A 52 -1.87 16.45 1.85
CA ARG A 52 -3.03 16.63 2.74
C ARG A 52 -2.75 17.54 3.93
N CYS A 53 -1.63 17.36 4.63
CA CYS A 53 -1.31 18.15 5.83
C CYS A 53 -0.17 19.16 5.63
N GLY A 54 0.48 19.17 4.46
CA GLY A 54 1.59 20.08 4.16
C GLY A 54 2.89 19.80 4.91
N ARG A 55 2.93 18.82 5.83
CA ARG A 55 4.13 18.47 6.60
C ARG A 55 5.10 17.62 5.78
N GLN A 56 6.38 17.80 6.05
CA GLN A 56 7.45 17.02 5.44
C GLN A 56 7.58 15.66 6.15
N TYR A 57 7.91 14.63 5.39
CA TYR A 57 8.16 13.29 5.89
C TYR A 57 9.35 12.67 5.16
N ARG A 58 10.10 11.81 5.86
CA ARG A 58 11.22 11.02 5.31
C ARG A 58 11.07 9.55 5.64
N ARG A 59 11.93 8.74 5.04
CA ARG A 59 12.06 7.32 5.38
C ARG A 59 12.40 7.16 6.87
N GLY A 60 11.65 6.33 7.58
CA GLY A 60 11.90 6.03 8.99
C GLY A 60 11.41 7.08 9.99
N LEU A 61 10.74 8.16 9.53
CA LEU A 61 10.03 9.04 10.45
C LEU A 61 8.86 8.25 11.07
N ARG A 62 8.83 8.17 12.40
CA ARG A 62 7.74 7.53 13.14
C ARG A 62 6.62 8.56 13.38
N PHE A 63 5.44 8.08 13.77
CA PHE A 63 4.34 8.94 14.19
C PHE A 63 4.83 9.72 15.42
N ASP A 64 4.81 11.04 15.35
CA ASP A 64 5.01 11.93 16.49
C ASP A 64 3.74 11.98 17.36
#